data_AF-A0A352VLU8-F1
#
_entry.id   AF-A0A352VLU8-F1
#
_cell.length_a   1.000
_cell.length_b   1.000
_cell.length_c   1.000
_cell.angle_alpha   90.00
_cell.angle_beta   90.00
_cell.angle_gamma   90.00
#
_symmetry.space_group_name_H-M   'P 1'
#
loop_
_entity.id
_entity.type
_entity.pdbx_description
1 polymer ?
#
loop_
_entity_poly.entity_id
_entity_poly.type
_entity_poly.pdbx_seq_one_letter_code
_entity_poly.pdbx_strand_id
1 'polypeptide(L)'
;SMPPPSSGGVAMVTMLNILEGFDLASLGHNSAPYIHLVSEAMRRAFRDRAHYLADADFVDVPVHELTSKAHGSKLRASIAADRASVSEPSDITMGYESPETTHYSV
;
A
#
# COMPACT_ATOMS: atom_id res chain seq x y z
N SER A 1 -13.66 -3.92 2.52
CA SER A 1 -12.64 -3.74 3.58
C SER A 1 -13.18 -2.79 4.63
N MET A 2 -12.58 -2.73 5.83
CA MET A 2 -13.01 -1.81 6.88
C MET A 2 -12.55 -0.36 6.60
N PRO A 3 -13.40 0.67 6.80
CA PRO A 3 -13.00 2.08 6.73
C PRO A 3 -12.12 2.49 7.94
N PRO A 4 -11.50 3.68 7.92
CA PRO A 4 -10.83 4.26 9.09
C PRO A 4 -11.69 4.14 10.36
N PRO A 5 -11.13 3.79 11.54
CA PRO A 5 -9.71 3.87 11.96
C PRO A 5 -8.82 2.73 11.46
N SER A 6 -9.36 1.77 10.69
CA SER A 6 -8.55 0.75 10.04
C SER A 6 -7.80 1.30 8.83
N SER A 7 -6.49 1.49 8.98
CA SER A 7 -5.58 1.87 7.89
C SER A 7 -5.34 0.79 6.84
N GLY A 8 -5.60 -0.48 7.20
CA GLY A 8 -5.36 -1.61 6.32
C GLY A 8 -6.22 -1.59 5.07
N GLY A 9 -7.47 -1.11 5.18
CA GLY A 9 -8.40 -1.06 4.05
C GLY A 9 -7.93 -0.14 2.92
N VAL A 10 -7.47 1.07 3.27
CA VAL A 10 -6.95 2.05 2.32
C VAL A 10 -5.67 1.53 1.66
N ALA A 11 -4.70 1.08 2.46
CA ALA A 11 -3.44 0.56 1.95
C ALA A 11 -3.64 -0.64 1.01
N MET A 12 -4.54 -1.56 1.33
CA MET A 12 -4.91 -2.69 0.45
C MET A 12 -5.45 -2.23 -0.90
N VAL A 13 -6.40 -1.28 -0.92
CA VAL A 13 -6.97 -0.77 -2.17
C VAL A 13 -5.90 -0.03 -2.99
N THR A 14 -5.05 0.78 -2.35
CA THR A 14 -3.92 1.45 -3.02
C THR A 14 -2.98 0.42 -3.65
N MET A 15 -2.59 -0.64 -2.94
CA MET A 15 -1.77 -1.72 -3.50
C MET A 15 -2.42 -2.39 -4.71
N LEU A 16 -3.70 -2.74 -4.61
CA LEU A 16 -4.43 -3.38 -5.72
C LEU A 16 -4.54 -2.45 -6.94
N ASN A 17 -4.80 -1.16 -6.73
CA ASN A 17 -4.83 -0.16 -7.80
C ASN A 17 -3.45 0.06 -8.44
N ILE A 18 -2.34 -0.14 -7.72
CA ILE A 18 -1.01 -0.17 -8.34
C ILE A 18 -0.85 -1.43 -9.17
N LEU A 19 -1.18 -2.60 -8.62
CA LEU A 19 -0.89 -3.90 -9.20
C LEU A 19 -1.75 -4.26 -10.41
N GLU A 20 -2.98 -3.72 -10.54
CA GLU A 20 -3.89 -4.04 -11.64
C GLU A 20 -3.34 -3.71 -13.05
N GLY A 21 -2.32 -2.86 -13.15
CA GLY A 21 -1.69 -2.52 -14.43
C GLY A 21 -0.55 -3.45 -14.84
N PHE A 22 -0.27 -4.48 -14.04
CA PHE A 22 0.72 -5.49 -14.35
C PHE A 22 0.04 -6.84 -14.53
N ASP A 23 0.47 -7.61 -15.52
CA ASP A 23 0.04 -8.99 -15.69
C ASP A 23 0.83 -9.90 -14.73
N LEU A 24 0.43 -9.91 -13.46
CA LEU A 24 1.08 -10.72 -12.43
C LEU A 24 0.96 -12.23 -12.68
N ALA A 25 -0.07 -12.66 -13.41
CA ALA A 25 -0.32 -14.07 -13.68
C ALA A 25 0.75 -14.65 -14.60
N SER A 26 1.13 -13.93 -15.67
CA SER A 26 2.17 -14.39 -16.59
C SER A 26 3.57 -14.36 -16.00
N LEU A 27 3.83 -13.53 -14.99
CA LEU A 27 5.12 -13.49 -14.29
C LEU A 27 5.40 -14.75 -13.45
N GLY A 28 4.37 -15.53 -13.12
CA GLY A 28 4.47 -16.68 -12.22
C GLY A 28 4.53 -16.26 -10.75
N HIS A 29 3.73 -16.92 -9.91
CA HIS A 29 3.67 -16.62 -8.49
C HIS A 29 5.05 -16.80 -7.83
N ASN A 30 5.44 -15.83 -7.00
CA ASN A 30 6.73 -15.80 -6.27
C ASN A 30 8.00 -15.82 -7.14
N SER A 31 7.89 -15.52 -8.44
CA SER A 31 9.08 -15.20 -9.23
C SER A 31 9.70 -13.88 -8.77
N ALA A 32 10.98 -13.67 -9.10
CA ALA A 32 11.66 -12.40 -8.81
C ALA A 32 10.90 -11.15 -9.32
N PRO A 33 10.43 -11.08 -10.59
CA PRO A 33 9.67 -9.92 -11.06
C PRO A 33 8.31 -9.78 -10.37
N TYR A 34 7.65 -10.88 -10.00
CA TYR A 34 6.42 -10.83 -9.21
C TYR A 34 6.67 -10.20 -7.83
N ILE A 35 7.67 -10.71 -7.09
CA ILE A 35 8.01 -10.23 -5.75
C ILE A 35 8.43 -8.76 -5.79
N HIS A 36 9.19 -8.36 -6.81
CA HIS A 36 9.59 -6.96 -7.01
C HIS A 36 8.38 -6.02 -7.11
N LEU A 37 7.42 -6.32 -8.00
CA LEU A 37 6.23 -5.49 -8.18
C LEU A 37 5.35 -5.43 -6.92
N VAL A 38 5.14 -6.57 -6.26
CA VAL A 38 4.37 -6.62 -5.00
C VAL A 38 5.06 -5.81 -3.91
N SER A 39 6.38 -5.95 -3.77
CA SER A 39 7.16 -5.22 -2.76
C SER A 39 7.15 -3.71 -3.01
N GLU A 40 7.27 -3.28 -4.28
CA GLU A 40 7.24 -1.87 -4.66
C GLU A 40 5.85 -1.25 -4.50
N ALA A 41 4.78 -2.02 -4.70
CA ALA A 41 3.41 -1.61 -4.40
C ALA A 41 3.20 -1.46 -2.87
N MET A 42 3.65 -2.45 -2.09
CA MET A 42 3.61 -2.39 -0.63
C MET A 42 4.37 -1.18 -0.10
N ARG A 43 5.60 -0.94 -0.57
CA ARG A 43 6.42 0.22 -0.16
C ARG A 43 5.67 1.54 -0.30
N ARG A 44 4.99 1.76 -1.43
CA ARG A 44 4.24 3.01 -1.70
C ARG A 44 2.99 3.12 -0.84
N ALA A 45 2.22 2.03 -0.69
CA ALA A 45 1.05 2.04 0.16
C ALA A 45 1.38 2.24 1.64
N PHE A 46 2.48 1.66 2.12
CA PHE A 46 2.95 1.88 3.50
C PHE A 46 3.52 3.28 3.73
N ARG A 47 4.15 3.88 2.70
CA ARG A 47 4.56 5.28 2.74
C ARG A 47 3.37 6.22 2.85
N ASP A 48 2.34 6.03 2.01
CA ASP A 48 1.10 6.81 2.10
C ASP A 48 0.44 6.59 3.45
N ARG A 49 0.34 5.33 3.92
CA ARG A 49 -0.10 5.03 5.28
C ARG A 49 0.70 5.82 6.30
N ALA A 50 2.02 5.86 6.27
CA ALA A 50 2.82 6.60 7.25
C ALA A 50 2.59 8.13 7.19
N HIS A 51 2.33 8.70 6.01
CA HIS A 51 2.10 10.13 5.84
C HIS A 51 0.67 10.56 6.22
N TYR A 52 -0.31 9.68 6.02
CA TYR A 52 -1.73 9.98 6.19
C TYR A 52 -2.37 9.28 7.41
N LEU A 53 -1.72 8.29 8.04
CA LEU A 53 -2.09 7.80 9.38
C LEU A 53 -1.57 8.77 10.43
N ALA A 54 -2.21 9.93 10.46
CA ALA A 54 -2.49 10.53 11.73
C ALA A 54 -3.93 10.15 12.09
N ASP A 55 -4.25 10.12 13.38
CA ASP A 55 -5.57 9.78 13.87
C ASP A 55 -6.65 10.55 13.08
N ALA A 56 -7.59 9.82 12.45
CA ALA A 56 -8.61 10.41 11.59
C ALA A 56 -9.57 11.31 12.38
N ASP A 57 -9.59 11.19 13.72
CA ASP A 57 -10.30 12.09 14.62
C ASP A 57 -9.58 13.45 14.76
N PHE A 58 -8.31 13.54 14.33
CA PHE A 58 -7.43 14.71 14.47
C PHE A 58 -6.96 15.29 13.13
N VAL A 59 -6.97 14.52 12.04
CA VAL A 59 -6.46 14.94 10.73
C VAL A 59 -7.33 14.42 9.59
N ASP A 60 -7.58 15.27 8.59
CA ASP A 60 -8.39 14.90 7.42
C ASP A 60 -7.60 13.97 6.50
N VAL A 61 -8.02 12.69 6.44
CA VAL A 61 -7.39 11.66 5.59
C VAL A 61 -8.07 11.67 4.22
N PRO A 62 -7.35 11.95 3.11
CA PRO A 62 -7.93 12.01 1.78
C PRO A 62 -8.20 10.59 1.21
N VAL A 63 -9.07 9.81 1.86
CA VAL A 63 -9.35 8.40 1.54
C VAL A 63 -9.74 8.21 0.07
N HIS A 64 -10.60 9.10 -0.46
CA HIS A 64 -11.04 9.01 -1.85
C HIS A 64 -9.89 9.17 -2.85
N GLU A 65 -8.93 10.04 -2.56
CA GLU A 65 -7.76 10.23 -3.40
C GLU A 65 -6.84 9.01 -3.33
N LEU A 66 -6.51 8.56 -2.11
CA LEU A 66 -5.61 7.42 -1.85
C LEU A 66 -6.13 6.10 -2.43
N THR A 67 -7.46 5.94 -2.51
CA THR A 67 -8.12 4.77 -3.09
C THR A 67 -8.51 4.94 -4.56
N SER A 68 -8.16 6.06 -5.20
CA SER A 68 -8.47 6.31 -6.60
C SER A 68 -7.56 5.52 -7.56
N LYS A 69 -8.10 5.19 -8.75
CA LYS A 69 -7.31 4.59 -9.84
C LYS A 69 -6.23 5.52 -10.36
N ALA A 70 -6.49 6.83 -10.33
CA ALA A 70 -5.54 7.85 -10.76
C ALA A 70 -4.30 7.86 -9.86
N HIS A 71 -4.49 7.81 -8.54
CA HIS A 71 -3.39 7.71 -7.57
C HIS A 71 -2.60 6.42 -7.77
N GLY A 72 -3.27 5.27 -7.88
CA GLY A 72 -2.62 3.99 -8.17
C GLY A 72 -1.78 4.01 -9.45
N SER A 73 -2.29 4.65 -10.51
CA SER A 73 -1.57 4.80 -11.79
C SER A 73 -0.34 5.71 -11.66
N LYS A 74 -0.46 6.82 -10.93
CA LYS A 74 0.66 7.73 -10.61
C LYS A 74 1.76 7.00 -9.85
N LEU A 75 1.40 6.23 -8.83
CA LEU A 75 2.31 5.42 -8.04
C LEU A 75 2.98 4.34 -8.90
N ARG A 76 2.22 3.63 -9.72
CA ARG A 76 2.73 2.62 -10.67
C ARG A 76 3.81 3.18 -11.61
N ALA A 77 3.59 4.39 -12.15
CA ALA A 77 4.52 5.03 -13.08
C ALA A 77 5.92 5.32 -12.49
N SER A 78 6.04 5.32 -11.15
CA SER A 78 7.32 5.50 -10.46
C SER A 78 8.08 4.19 -10.20
N ILE A 79 7.51 3.03 -10.54
CA ILE A 79 8.16 1.73 -10.32
C ILE A 79 9.13 1.46 -11.47
N ALA A 80 10.42 1.37 -11.16
CA ALA A 80 11.42 0.88 -12.10
C ALA A 80 11.34 -0.65 -12.16
N ALA A 81 11.45 -1.23 -13.36
CA ALA A 81 11.27 -2.68 -13.56
C ALA A 81 12.45 -3.52 -13.03
N ASP A 82 13.64 -2.94 -12.99
CA ASP A 82 14.93 -3.60 -12.72
C ASP A 82 15.61 -3.11 -11.44
N ARG A 83 15.01 -2.17 -10.73
CA ARG A 83 15.62 -1.53 -9.55
C ARG A 83 14.59 -1.22 -8.48
N ALA A 84 14.82 -1.72 -7.27
CA ALA A 84 14.01 -1.39 -6.10
C ALA A 84 14.19 0.08 -5.69
N SER A 85 13.11 0.70 -5.21
CA SER A 85 13.18 2.05 -4.66
C SER A 85 13.81 2.03 -3.27
N VAL A 86 14.45 3.13 -2.87
CA VAL A 86 14.96 3.32 -1.51
C VAL A 86 13.85 3.96 -0.66
N SER A 87 13.65 3.47 0.57
CA SER A 87 12.78 4.13 1.55
C SER A 87 13.60 5.08 2.40
N GLU A 88 13.07 6.28 2.61
CA GLU A 88 13.68 7.28 3.48
C GLU A 88 13.20 7.11 4.92
N PRO A 89 13.98 7.55 5.93
CA PRO A 89 13.54 7.51 7.33
C PRO A 89 12.20 8.24 7.56
N SER A 90 11.92 9.30 6.80
CA SER A 90 10.64 10.03 6.85
C SER A 90 9.44 9.21 6.35
N ASP A 91 9.68 8.10 5.62
CA ASP A 91 8.62 7.19 5.20
C ASP A 91 8.20 6.22 6.32
N ILE A 92 8.88 6.26 7.47
CA ILE A 92 8.69 5.33 8.59
C ILE A 92 8.28 6.11 9.83
N THR A 93 6.97 6.28 10.02
CA THR A 93 6.41 6.68 11.32
C THR A 93 5.68 5.46 11.88
N MET A 94 6.35 4.68 12.73
CA MET A 94 5.75 3.51 13.37
C MET A 94 5.61 3.75 14.87
N GLY A 95 4.37 3.95 15.32
CA GLY A 95 4.00 3.68 16.71
C GLY A 95 4.01 2.17 16.98
N TYR A 96 4.03 1.78 18.25
CA TYR A 96 3.88 0.38 18.63
C TYR A 96 2.47 -0.12 18.27
N GLU A 97 2.39 -1.24 17.54
CA GLU A 97 1.14 -1.92 17.19
C GLU A 97 1.21 -3.36 17.72
N SER A 98 0.21 -3.80 18.49
CA SER A 98 0.18 -5.16 19.06
C SER A 98 -0.08 -6.20 17.97
N PRO A 99 0.62 -7.36 17.98
CA PRO A 99 0.36 -8.44 17.03
C PRO A 99 -0.89 -9.28 17.39
N GLU A 100 -1.51 -9.07 18.56
CA GLU A 100 -2.62 -9.89 19.02
C GLU A 100 -3.96 -9.51 18.37
N THR A 101 -4.48 -10.40 17.52
CA THR A 101 -5.81 -10.26 16.91
C THR A 101 -6.41 -11.64 16.60
N THR A 102 -7.72 -11.73 16.41
CA THR A 102 -8.41 -12.94 15.95
C THR A 102 -9.34 -12.58 14.80
N HIS A 103 -9.29 -13.36 13.72
CA HIS A 103 -10.15 -13.20 12.55
C HIS A 103 -11.00 -14.47 12.36
N TYR A 104 -12.29 -14.31 12.07
CA TYR A 104 -13.20 -15.40 11.69
C TYR A 104 -14.13 -14.95 10.55
N SER A 105 -14.71 -15.90 9.82
CA SER A 105 -15.65 -15.67 8.72
C SER A 105 -16.78 -16.69 8.81
N VAL A 106 -18.02 -16.29 8.47
CA VAL A 106 -19.24 -17.12 8.48
C VAL A 106 -19.89 -17.08 7.12
#